data_AF-A0A538LAV6-F1
#
_entry.id   AF-A0A538LAV6-F1
#
_cell.length_a   1.000
_cell.length_b   1.000
_cell.length_c   1.000
_cell.angle_alpha   90.00
_cell.angle_beta   90.00
_cell.angle_gamma   90.00
#
_symmetry.space_group_name_H-M   'P 1'
#
loop_
_entity.id
_entity.type
_entity.pdbx_description
1 polymer ?
#
loop_
_entity_poly.entity_id
_entity_poly.type
_entity_poly.pdbx_seq_one_letter_code
_entity_poly.pdbx_strand_id
1 'polypeptide(L)' 'MPNKRPSVKNEKQYEKLKERGMSKERAARIANSPGSSSRGGKASGSGTRRSSSSQGGTTAQKKAAGRKGGRASARKS' A
#
# COMPACT_ATOMS: atom_id res chain seq x y z
N MET A 1 32.05 -6.05 -16.68
CA MET A 1 30.85 -6.56 -15.98
C MET A 1 30.39 -5.59 -14.91
N PRO A 2 29.42 -4.69 -15.15
CA PRO A 2 28.76 -3.98 -14.06
C PRO A 2 27.42 -4.66 -13.74
N ASN A 3 27.47 -5.88 -13.21
CA ASN A 3 26.30 -6.61 -12.69
C ASN A 3 25.92 -6.14 -11.28
N LYS A 4 25.90 -4.83 -11.05
CA LYS A 4 25.37 -4.26 -9.81
C LYS A 4 23.98 -3.73 -10.12
N ARG A 5 22.98 -4.42 -9.57
CA ARG A 5 21.55 -4.21 -9.83
C ARG A 5 21.26 -2.71 -9.71
N PRO A 6 20.67 -2.07 -10.73
CA PRO A 6 20.99 -0.67 -11.07
C PRO A 6 20.57 0.40 -10.06
N SER A 7 19.88 0.10 -8.96
CA SER A 7 19.32 1.18 -8.14
C SER A 7 18.65 0.75 -6.83
N VAL A 8 18.91 -0.47 -6.31
CA VAL A 8 18.26 -0.89 -5.05
C VAL A 8 19.04 -0.35 -3.85
N LYS A 9 18.47 0.65 -3.17
CA LYS A 9 19.10 1.34 -2.03
C LYS A 9 19.18 0.46 -0.77
N ASN A 10 18.22 -0.45 -0.58
CA ASN A 10 18.18 -1.37 0.57
C ASN A 10 18.08 -2.83 0.11
N GLU A 11 19.24 -3.44 -0.17
CA GLU A 11 19.34 -4.82 -0.67
C GLU A 11 18.83 -5.87 0.32
N LYS A 12 19.12 -5.70 1.62
CA LYS A 12 18.66 -6.62 2.68
C LYS A 12 17.13 -6.69 2.75
N GLN A 13 16.46 -5.54 2.64
CA GLN A 13 15.01 -5.48 2.64
C GLN A 13 14.43 -6.07 1.34
N TYR A 14 15.08 -5.81 0.21
CA TYR A 14 14.67 -6.35 -1.08
C TYR A 14 14.66 -7.89 -1.09
N GLU A 15 15.74 -8.55 -0.62
CA GLU A 15 15.80 -10.01 -0.60
C GLU A 15 14.77 -10.60 0.38
N LYS A 16 14.62 -10.00 1.57
CA LYS A 16 13.54 -10.41 2.51
C LYS A 16 12.14 -10.28 1.90
N LEU A 17 11.88 -9.26 1.08
CA LEU A 17 10.59 -9.09 0.42
C LEU A 17 10.38 -10.13 -0.70
N LYS A 18 11.45 -10.52 -1.40
CA LYS A 18 11.41 -11.61 -2.38
C LYS A 18 11.19 -12.98 -1.74
N GLU A 19 11.87 -13.28 -0.65
CA GLU A 19 11.68 -14.50 0.12
C GLU A 19 10.23 -14.63 0.61
N ARG A 20 9.59 -13.48 0.90
CA ARG A 20 8.16 -13.40 1.23
C ARG A 20 7.23 -13.50 0.02
N GLY A 21 7.74 -13.81 -1.18
CA GLY A 21 6.95 -13.99 -2.39
C GLY A 21 6.56 -12.70 -3.12
N MET A 22 7.15 -11.54 -2.79
CA MET A 22 6.87 -10.31 -3.56
C MET A 22 7.58 -10.33 -4.92
N SER A 23 6.93 -9.72 -5.91
CA SER A 23 7.54 -9.50 -7.22
C SER A 23 8.79 -8.61 -7.12
N LYS A 24 9.74 -8.83 -8.03
CA LYS A 24 11.01 -8.08 -8.09
C LYS A 24 10.79 -6.57 -8.11
N GLU A 25 9.81 -6.10 -8.87
CA GLU A 25 9.49 -4.67 -8.98
C GLU A 25 8.92 -4.09 -7.69
N ARG A 26 8.01 -4.83 -7.02
CA ARG A 26 7.39 -4.38 -5.79
C ARG A 26 8.41 -4.33 -4.66
N ALA A 27 9.28 -5.33 -4.57
CA ALA A 27 10.40 -5.35 -3.63
C ALA A 27 11.36 -4.17 -3.89
N ALA A 28 11.72 -3.90 -5.14
CA ALA A 28 12.60 -2.78 -5.50
C ALA A 28 11.99 -1.43 -5.12
N ARG A 29 10.70 -1.20 -5.40
CA ARG A 29 10.00 0.03 -5.04
C ARG A 29 9.99 0.27 -3.53
N ILE A 30 9.74 -0.76 -2.73
CA ILE A 30 9.74 -0.65 -1.27
C ILE A 30 11.16 -0.40 -0.74
N ALA A 31 12.15 -1.11 -1.26
CA ALA A 31 13.55 -0.96 -0.86
C ALA A 31 14.15 0.41 -1.25
N ASN A 32 13.62 1.06 -2.29
CA ASN A 32 14.04 2.38 -2.74
C ASN A 32 13.28 3.55 -2.12
N SER A 33 12.13 3.28 -1.50
CA SER A 33 11.32 4.31 -0.85
C SER A 33 11.95 4.73 0.48
N PRO A 34 12.18 6.04 0.70
CA PRO A 34 12.62 6.54 2.00
C PRO A 34 11.55 6.24 3.07
N GLY A 35 11.98 5.83 4.26
CA GLY A 35 11.09 5.52 5.39
C GLY A 35 10.25 4.24 5.23
N SER A 36 10.57 3.35 4.29
CA SER A 36 9.82 2.10 4.08
C SER A 36 9.80 1.18 5.29
N SER A 37 10.89 1.14 6.07
CA SER A 37 10.96 0.44 7.36
C SER A 37 9.93 0.97 8.37
N SER A 38 9.79 2.30 8.48
CA SER A 38 8.85 2.94 9.41
C SER A 38 7.40 2.87 8.94
N ARG A 39 7.13 2.97 7.63
CA ARG A 39 5.77 2.93 7.06
C ARG A 39 5.18 1.52 7.00
N GLY A 40 6.01 0.51 6.74
CA GLY A 40 5.54 -0.87 6.56
C GLY A 40 5.74 -1.78 7.77
N GLY A 41 6.69 -1.47 8.66
CA GLY A 41 7.08 -2.35 9.77
C GLY A 41 6.23 -2.23 11.03
N LYS A 42 5.46 -1.14 11.18
CA LYS A 42 4.65 -0.89 12.40
C LYS A 42 3.22 -1.44 12.33
N ALA A 43 2.80 -2.00 11.19
CA ALA A 43 1.42 -2.45 11.00
C ALA A 43 1.10 -3.82 11.61
N SER A 44 2.05 -4.44 12.33
CA SER A 44 1.91 -5.80 12.87
C SER A 44 1.05 -5.93 14.13
N GLY A 45 0.45 -4.87 14.69
CA GLY A 45 -0.20 -5.03 16.00
C GLY A 45 -1.12 -3.96 16.57
N SER A 46 -1.40 -2.83 15.91
CA SER A 46 -2.36 -1.88 16.50
C SER A 46 -2.97 -0.92 15.48
N GLY A 47 -4.27 -1.07 15.25
CA GLY A 47 -5.26 0.01 15.36
C GLY A 47 -5.22 1.20 14.40
N THR A 48 -4.14 1.49 13.69
CA THR A 48 -4.06 2.70 12.84
C THR A 48 -4.52 2.40 11.42
N ARG A 49 -5.79 2.02 11.27
CA ARG A 49 -6.52 2.48 10.08
C ARG A 49 -6.60 3.98 10.26
N ARG A 50 -6.05 4.77 9.34
CA ARG A 50 -6.22 6.22 9.36
C ARG A 50 -7.72 6.49 9.49
N SER A 51 -8.14 6.85 10.70
CA SER A 51 -9.45 7.39 11.01
C SER A 51 -9.49 8.79 10.41
N SER A 52 -9.39 8.89 9.08
CA SER A 52 -9.91 10.05 8.39
C SER A 52 -11.42 9.89 8.45
N SER A 53 -12.01 10.48 9.49
CA SER A 53 -13.44 10.60 9.77
C SER A 53 -14.26 11.18 8.60
N SER A 54 -13.63 11.54 7.48
CA SER A 54 -14.29 11.92 6.22
C SER A 54 -14.95 10.74 5.47
N GLN A 55 -14.46 9.50 5.63
CA GLN A 55 -14.99 8.34 4.90
C GLN A 55 -15.57 7.30 5.88
N GLY A 56 -16.64 7.70 6.57
CA GLY A 56 -17.33 6.87 7.56
C GLY A 56 -17.79 5.52 7.01
N GLY A 57 -17.37 4.44 7.67
CA GLY A 57 -17.89 3.09 7.54
C GLY A 57 -17.30 2.24 6.40
N THR A 58 -17.28 0.93 6.61
CA THR A 58 -16.95 -0.07 5.59
C THR A 58 -18.02 -0.09 4.49
N THR A 59 -17.68 -0.62 3.32
CA THR A 59 -18.64 -0.80 2.20
C THR A 59 -19.88 -1.60 2.64
N ALA A 60 -19.70 -2.59 3.53
CA ALA A 60 -20.81 -3.38 4.08
C ALA A 60 -21.74 -2.53 4.97
N GLN A 61 -21.19 -1.69 5.85
CA GLN A 61 -21.98 -0.76 6.68
C GLN A 61 -22.73 0.26 5.82
N LYS A 62 -22.10 0.78 4.76
CA LYS A 62 -22.75 1.69 3.79
C LYS A 62 -23.88 1.00 3.03
N LYS A 63 -23.68 -0.27 2.64
CA LYS A 63 -24.69 -1.08 1.95
C LYS A 63 -25.87 -1.43 2.85
N ALA A 64 -25.60 -1.80 4.11
CA ALA A 64 -26.63 -2.07 5.12
C ALA A 64 -27.44 -0.82 5.46
N ALA A 65 -26.80 0.35 5.53
CA ALA A 65 -27.46 1.64 5.72
C ALA A 65 -28.21 2.15 4.46
N GLY A 66 -28.39 1.31 3.43
CA GLY A 66 -29.15 1.66 2.22
C GLY A 66 -28.49 2.68 1.29
N ARG A 67 -27.23 3.08 1.53
CA ARG A 67 -26.48 3.98 0.64
C ARG A 67 -26.05 3.19 -0.60
N LYS A 68 -26.93 3.12 -1.62
CA LYS A 68 -26.52 2.69 -2.97
C LYS A 68 -25.43 3.64 -3.44
N GLY A 69 -24.27 3.09 -3.79
CA GLY A 69 -23.07 3.80 -4.22
C GLY A 69 -23.42 4.92 -5.20
N GLY A 70 -22.87 6.10 -4.96
CA GLY A 70 -23.17 7.31 -5.73
C GLY A 70 -23.05 7.04 -7.23
N ARG A 71 -24.07 7.45 -7.97
CA ARG A 71 -24.03 7.54 -9.44
C ARG A 71 -22.71 8.22 -9.82
N ALA A 72 -21.87 7.54 -10.60
CA ALA A 72 -20.79 8.22 -11.30
C ALA A 72 -21.46 9.33 -12.10
N SER A 73 -21.20 10.60 -11.72
CA SER A 73 -21.73 11.73 -12.47
C SER A 73 -21.19 11.61 -13.89
N ALA A 74 -22.08 11.25 -14.80
CA ALA A 74 -21.76 11.11 -16.20
C ALA A 74 -21.29 12.49 -16.72
N ARG A 75 -20.10 12.47 -17.34
CA ARG A 75 -19.70 13.28 -18.50
C ARG A 75 -20.47 14.60 -18.65
N LYS A 76 -19.83 15.72 -18.29
CA LYS A 76 -20.22 17.01 -18.86
C LYS A 76 -19.43 17.22 -20.14
N SER A 77 -20.18 17.48 -21.22
CA SER A 77 -19.70 17.89 -22.55
C SER A 77 -18.76 19.08 -22.49
#